data_AF-A0A1F2A5S4-F1
#
_entry.id   AF-A0A1F2A5S4-F1
#
_cell.length_a   1.000
_cell.length_b   1.000
_cell.length_c   1.000
_cell.angle_alpha   90.00
_cell.angle_beta   90.00
_cell.angle_gamma   90.00
#
_symmetry.space_group_name_H-M   'P 1'
#
loop_
_entity.id
_entity.type
_entity.pdbx_description
1 polymer ?
#
loop_
_entity_poly.entity_id
_entity_poly.type
_entity_poly.pdbx_seq_one_letter_code
_entity_poly.pdbx_strand_id
1 'polypeptide(L)'
;MDSPNQSARRSPKAWAKKVGAAGALASSALLAGCSNGAPELGYMPAASKGATSHTDAYTALWTGGWIAALAVGAITWGLMLFCIVAYRRRKNDRGLPVQLQYNMPVEIMYTVIPIILVVGFFFHNMALFDETTNDKTPGEEKIEVVGKQWAWDFNYTSQDVHYAGVQANLDGTEKPGEEAPTLYLPANTDLEIQLRSRDVIHSFWVPAFLEKRDMIPGRVATLHLKALKEGEYLGKCAELCGEFHSEMIFNVKVVSKDEYLAYTNKLREQGNTGVLGEEFDRTNWYSNPYQKEGADK
;
A
#
# COMPACT_ATOMS: atom_id res chain seq x y z
N MET A 1 -28.57 46.48 32.81
CA MET A 1 -29.61 46.37 31.76
C MET A 1 -29.41 45.02 31.11
N ASP A 2 -30.30 44.09 31.40
CA ASP A 2 -30.24 42.73 30.87
C ASP A 2 -30.46 42.74 29.36
N SER A 3 -29.55 42.10 28.63
CA SER A 3 -29.59 42.01 27.17
C SER A 3 -30.87 41.27 26.73
N PRO A 4 -31.66 41.78 25.76
CA PRO A 4 -32.96 41.21 25.39
C PRO A 4 -32.90 39.84 24.69
N ASN A 5 -31.73 39.22 24.61
CA ASN A 5 -31.48 38.08 23.74
C ASN A 5 -31.01 36.82 24.47
N GLN A 6 -31.55 36.56 25.67
CA GLN A 6 -31.44 35.23 26.28
C GLN A 6 -32.49 34.30 25.67
N SER A 7 -32.04 33.32 24.90
CA SER A 7 -32.89 32.24 24.41
C SER A 7 -33.54 31.50 25.59
N ALA A 8 -34.86 31.33 25.55
CA ALA A 8 -35.58 30.52 26.54
C ALA A 8 -34.94 29.12 26.67
N ARG A 9 -34.50 28.78 27.89
CA ARG A 9 -33.99 27.45 28.27
C ARG A 9 -35.07 26.40 27.97
N ARG A 10 -34.97 25.67 26.86
CA ARG A 10 -35.84 24.50 26.59
C ARG A 10 -35.26 23.25 27.24
N SER A 11 -36.16 22.43 27.78
CA SER A 11 -35.82 21.20 28.49
C SER A 11 -35.12 20.18 27.58
N PRO A 12 -34.07 19.48 28.07
CA PRO A 12 -33.22 18.60 27.27
C PRO A 12 -33.92 17.30 26.79
N LYS A 13 -35.15 17.03 27.26
CA LYS A 13 -35.78 15.71 27.15
C LYS A 13 -36.35 15.37 25.77
N ALA A 14 -36.68 16.37 24.93
CA ALA A 14 -37.33 16.12 23.62
C ALA A 14 -36.34 15.87 22.47
N TRP A 15 -35.11 16.39 22.57
CA TRP A 15 -34.06 16.22 21.54
C TRP A 15 -33.35 14.87 21.67
N ALA A 16 -33.11 14.40 22.90
CA ALA A 16 -32.45 13.12 23.18
C ALA A 16 -33.15 11.91 22.54
N LYS A 17 -34.49 11.90 22.49
CA LYS A 17 -35.26 10.76 21.92
C LYS A 17 -35.18 10.65 20.39
N LYS A 18 -35.02 11.77 19.67
CA LYS A 18 -34.94 11.76 18.20
C LYS A 18 -33.54 11.46 17.68
N VAL A 19 -32.50 11.87 18.42
CA VAL A 19 -31.10 11.51 18.12
C VAL A 19 -30.84 10.03 18.42
N GLY A 20 -31.44 9.48 19.49
CA GLY A 20 -31.26 8.06 19.85
C GLY A 20 -31.78 7.07 18.80
N ALA A 21 -32.92 7.35 18.15
CA ALA A 21 -33.50 6.45 17.14
C ALA A 21 -32.71 6.48 15.80
N ALA A 22 -32.21 7.65 15.40
CA ALA A 22 -31.36 7.77 14.21
C ALA A 22 -29.95 7.20 14.44
N GLY A 23 -29.41 7.35 15.65
CA GLY A 23 -28.15 6.74 16.06
C GLY A 23 -28.22 5.21 16.09
N ALA A 24 -29.31 4.63 16.58
CA ALA A 24 -29.48 3.17 16.62
C ALA A 24 -29.50 2.53 15.22
N LEU A 25 -30.20 3.15 14.25
CA LEU A 25 -30.24 2.66 12.86
C LEU A 25 -28.90 2.82 12.14
N ALA A 26 -28.17 3.90 12.38
CA ALA A 26 -26.82 4.09 11.85
C ALA A 26 -25.82 3.10 12.45
N SER A 27 -25.91 2.81 13.75
CA SER A 27 -25.07 1.81 14.42
C SER A 27 -25.33 0.40 13.91
N SER A 28 -26.58 0.02 13.63
CA SER A 28 -26.90 -1.30 13.07
C SER A 28 -26.37 -1.48 11.65
N ALA A 29 -26.34 -0.42 10.82
CA ALA A 29 -25.75 -0.47 9.49
C ALA A 29 -24.21 -0.53 9.53
N LEU A 30 -23.58 0.14 10.50
CA LEU A 30 -22.12 0.09 10.71
C LEU A 30 -21.65 -1.28 11.22
N LEU A 31 -22.47 -1.99 12.02
CA LEU A 31 -22.14 -3.31 12.57
C LEU A 31 -22.33 -4.47 11.56
N ALA A 32 -23.10 -4.26 10.48
CA ALA A 32 -23.31 -5.27 9.44
C ALA A 32 -22.10 -5.45 8.50
N GLY A 33 -21.11 -4.54 8.55
CA GLY A 33 -19.89 -4.59 7.74
C GLY A 33 -18.71 -5.35 8.37
N CYS A 34 -18.89 -5.93 9.56
CA CYS A 34 -17.83 -6.69 10.23
C CYS A 34 -17.73 -8.10 9.62
N SER A 35 -17.05 -8.24 8.49
CA SER A 35 -16.56 -9.56 8.08
C SER A 35 -15.43 -10.00 9.03
N ASN A 36 -15.37 -11.30 9.32
CA ASN A 36 -14.40 -11.87 10.26
C ASN A 36 -12.96 -11.57 9.78
N GLY A 37 -12.26 -10.67 10.48
CA GLY A 37 -10.84 -10.35 10.25
C GLY A 37 -10.52 -9.12 9.39
N ALA A 38 -11.46 -8.58 8.60
CA ALA A 38 -11.22 -7.37 7.80
C ALA A 38 -10.87 -6.11 8.62
N PRO A 39 -11.54 -5.81 9.75
CA PRO A 39 -11.15 -4.66 10.58
C PRO A 39 -9.81 -4.86 11.31
N GLU A 40 -9.42 -6.11 11.59
CA GLU A 40 -8.11 -6.43 12.18
C GLU A 40 -6.97 -6.08 11.22
N LEU A 41 -7.20 -6.26 9.90
CA LEU A 41 -6.24 -5.94 8.84
C LEU A 41 -6.42 -4.53 8.25
N GLY A 42 -7.27 -3.68 8.84
CA GLY A 42 -7.55 -2.35 8.30
C GLY A 42 -8.10 -2.35 6.87
N TYR A 43 -8.88 -3.38 6.51
CA TYR A 43 -9.42 -3.62 5.16
C TYR A 43 -8.37 -3.90 4.06
N MET A 44 -7.15 -4.28 4.45
CA MET A 44 -6.15 -4.81 3.52
C MET A 44 -6.54 -6.21 3.01
N PRO A 45 -5.91 -6.71 1.90
CA PRO A 45 -6.18 -8.04 1.39
C PRO A 45 -6.02 -9.12 2.47
N ALA A 46 -6.98 -10.02 2.62
CA ALA A 46 -6.91 -11.07 3.66
C ALA A 46 -5.66 -11.95 3.56
N ALA A 47 -5.10 -12.08 2.35
CA ALA A 47 -3.86 -12.80 2.10
C ALA A 47 -2.64 -12.15 2.75
N SER A 48 -2.68 -10.86 3.11
CA SER A 48 -1.53 -10.15 3.68
C SER A 48 -1.20 -10.51 5.10
N LYS A 49 -2.13 -11.12 5.86
CA LYS A 49 -1.90 -11.52 7.25
C LYS A 49 -0.74 -12.51 7.34
N GLY A 50 0.38 -12.06 7.92
CA GLY A 50 1.61 -12.85 8.01
C GLY A 50 2.17 -13.29 6.65
N ALA A 51 1.93 -12.56 5.56
CA ALA A 51 2.46 -12.94 4.25
C ALA A 51 3.98 -12.75 4.20
N THR A 52 4.49 -11.67 4.77
CA THR A 52 5.93 -11.36 4.82
C THR A 52 6.37 -10.87 6.19
N SER A 53 7.68 -10.71 6.38
CA SER A 53 8.27 -10.05 7.56
C SER A 53 7.73 -8.65 7.81
N HIS A 54 7.24 -7.94 6.79
CA HIS A 54 6.85 -6.52 6.90
C HIS A 54 5.33 -6.30 7.03
N THR A 55 4.52 -7.28 6.62
CA THR A 55 3.07 -7.07 6.46
C THR A 55 2.36 -6.64 7.72
N ASP A 56 2.75 -7.18 8.88
CA ASP A 56 2.11 -6.87 10.15
C ASP A 56 2.44 -5.43 10.59
N ALA A 57 3.68 -4.99 10.38
CA ALA A 57 4.11 -3.62 10.69
C ALA A 57 3.44 -2.58 9.77
N TYR A 58 3.37 -2.87 8.46
CA TYR A 58 2.61 -2.04 7.52
C TYR A 58 1.13 -1.94 7.90
N THR A 59 0.52 -3.07 8.26
CA THR A 59 -0.89 -3.13 8.67
C THR A 59 -1.15 -2.35 9.96
N ALA A 60 -0.23 -2.42 10.92
CA ALA A 60 -0.33 -1.67 12.18
C ALA A 60 -0.24 -0.15 11.95
N LEU A 61 0.72 0.31 11.15
CA LEU A 61 0.85 1.72 10.79
C LEU A 61 -0.39 2.23 10.06
N TRP A 62 -0.88 1.48 9.07
CA TRP A 62 -2.09 1.81 8.32
C TRP A 62 -3.31 1.93 9.23
N THR A 63 -3.56 0.91 10.05
CA THR A 63 -4.71 0.86 10.95
C THR A 63 -4.66 1.97 11.99
N GLY A 64 -3.49 2.20 12.61
CA GLY A 64 -3.28 3.29 13.54
C GLY A 64 -3.49 4.67 12.90
N GLY A 65 -2.97 4.87 11.69
CA GLY A 65 -3.16 6.09 10.90
C GLY A 65 -4.62 6.37 10.58
N TRP A 66 -5.37 5.37 10.13
CA TRP A 66 -6.81 5.51 9.85
C TRP A 66 -7.63 5.75 11.10
N ILE A 67 -7.32 5.11 12.23
CA ILE A 67 -7.99 5.38 13.51
C ILE A 67 -7.79 6.86 13.90
N ALA A 68 -6.56 7.37 13.82
CA ALA A 68 -6.26 8.76 14.12
C ALA A 68 -6.98 9.72 13.15
N ALA A 69 -6.95 9.43 11.84
CA ALA A 69 -7.61 10.23 10.81
C ALA A 69 -9.14 10.25 11.00
N LEU A 70 -9.75 9.10 11.29
CA LEU A 70 -11.19 9.00 11.55
C LEU A 70 -11.59 9.69 12.86
N ALA A 71 -10.75 9.67 13.89
CA ALA A 71 -11.02 10.41 15.13
C ALA A 71 -11.04 11.93 14.87
N VAL A 72 -10.04 12.46 14.18
CA VAL A 72 -9.98 13.88 13.78
C VAL A 72 -11.13 14.23 12.82
N GLY A 73 -11.40 13.36 11.85
CA GLY A 73 -12.50 13.51 10.89
C GLY A 73 -13.87 13.54 11.58
N ALA A 74 -14.13 12.64 12.52
CA ALA A 74 -15.38 12.58 13.28
C ALA A 74 -15.59 13.83 14.14
N ILE A 75 -14.54 14.35 14.79
CA ILE A 75 -14.61 15.63 15.53
C ILE A 75 -14.95 16.76 14.55
N THR A 76 -14.23 16.85 13.43
CA THR A 76 -14.42 17.92 12.44
C THR A 76 -15.82 17.88 11.82
N TRP A 77 -16.27 16.71 11.37
CA TRP A 77 -17.62 16.50 10.85
C TRP A 77 -18.68 16.78 11.90
N GLY A 78 -18.46 16.36 13.14
CA GLY A 78 -19.34 16.63 14.27
C GLY A 78 -19.50 18.13 14.53
N LEU A 79 -18.40 18.89 14.54
CA LEU A 79 -18.42 20.34 14.69
C LEU A 79 -19.10 21.04 13.52
N MET A 80 -18.85 20.61 12.28
CA MET A 80 -19.51 21.17 11.10
C MET A 80 -21.03 20.91 11.13
N LEU A 81 -21.46 19.68 11.40
CA LEU A 81 -22.86 19.32 11.54
C LEU A 81 -23.52 20.07 12.70
N PHE A 82 -22.81 20.20 13.83
CA PHE A 82 -23.25 21.01 14.95
C PHE A 82 -23.47 22.46 14.52
N CYS A 83 -22.53 23.08 13.80
CA CYS A 83 -22.66 24.45 13.33
C CYS A 83 -23.84 24.62 12.37
N ILE A 84 -24.04 23.67 11.44
CA ILE A 84 -25.17 23.66 10.51
C ILE A 84 -26.51 23.60 11.26
N VAL A 85 -26.61 22.84 12.36
CA VAL A 85 -27.87 22.68 13.10
C VAL A 85 -28.10 23.80 14.12
N ALA A 86 -27.05 24.17 14.87
CA ALA A 86 -27.11 25.12 15.97
C ALA A 86 -27.24 26.57 15.50
N TYR A 87 -26.51 26.94 14.44
CA TYR A 87 -26.45 28.32 13.93
C TYR A 87 -27.30 28.56 12.67
N ARG A 88 -28.17 27.61 12.30
CA ARG A 88 -29.14 27.82 11.21
C ARG A 88 -30.14 28.91 11.58
N ARG A 89 -30.26 29.91 10.72
CA ARG A 89 -31.24 31.00 10.83
C ARG A 89 -32.68 30.46 10.92
N ARG A 90 -33.43 30.92 11.93
CA ARG A 90 -34.84 30.57 12.13
C ARG A 90 -35.75 31.72 11.70
N LYS A 91 -37.04 31.41 11.49
CA LYS A 91 -38.05 32.38 11.03
C LYS A 91 -38.16 33.64 11.91
N ASN A 92 -37.83 33.52 13.21
CA ASN A 92 -37.94 34.62 14.18
C ASN A 92 -36.62 35.34 14.46
N ASP A 93 -35.51 34.93 13.84
CA ASP A 93 -34.21 35.59 14.03
C ASP A 93 -34.16 36.92 13.25
N ARG A 94 -33.93 38.01 13.99
CA ARG A 94 -33.75 39.37 13.46
C ARG A 94 -32.35 39.88 13.76
N GLY A 95 -31.78 40.64 12.83
CA GLY A 95 -30.44 41.22 12.96
C GLY A 95 -29.31 40.30 12.47
N LEU A 96 -28.08 40.77 12.65
CA LEU A 96 -26.85 40.04 12.32
C LEU A 96 -26.40 39.17 13.53
N PRO A 97 -25.69 38.05 13.30
CA PRO A 97 -25.08 37.28 14.39
C PRO A 97 -23.98 38.09 15.09
N VAL A 98 -23.56 37.62 16.27
CA VAL A 98 -22.44 38.23 17.00
C VAL A 98 -21.18 38.24 16.14
N GLN A 99 -20.60 39.42 15.94
CA GLN A 99 -19.38 39.61 15.16
C GLN A 99 -18.17 39.40 16.06
N LEU A 100 -17.72 38.16 16.13
CA LEU A 100 -16.48 37.81 16.83
C LEU A 100 -15.32 37.94 15.83
N GLN A 101 -14.27 38.63 16.23
CA GLN A 101 -13.01 38.73 15.50
C GLN A 101 -11.93 38.27 16.46
N TYR A 102 -11.21 37.21 16.10
CA TYR A 102 -10.05 36.64 16.83
C TYR A 102 -10.36 35.82 18.09
N ASN A 103 -9.68 34.69 18.21
CA ASN A 103 -9.65 33.90 19.44
C ASN A 103 -8.29 33.20 19.57
N MET A 104 -7.27 33.97 19.97
CA MET A 104 -5.89 33.50 20.06
C MET A 104 -5.72 32.12 20.75
N PRO A 105 -6.40 31.82 21.88
CA PRO A 105 -6.32 30.47 22.47
C PRO A 105 -6.77 29.35 21.52
N VAL A 106 -7.89 29.53 20.81
CA VAL A 106 -8.39 28.54 19.84
C VAL A 106 -7.44 28.46 18.64
N GLU A 107 -6.91 29.60 18.21
CA GLU A 107 -5.97 29.67 17.10
C GLU A 107 -4.66 28.93 17.40
N ILE A 108 -4.14 29.06 18.62
CA ILE A 108 -2.97 28.29 19.05
C ILE A 108 -3.30 26.79 19.12
N MET A 109 -4.47 26.44 19.67
CA MET A 109 -4.89 25.05 19.84
C MET A 109 -4.96 24.30 18.49
N TYR A 110 -5.65 24.86 17.49
CA TYR A 110 -5.83 24.18 16.20
C TYR A 110 -4.57 24.17 15.31
N THR A 111 -3.48 24.80 15.75
CA THR A 111 -2.20 24.84 15.02
C THR A 111 -1.23 23.90 15.69
N VAL A 112 -1.09 23.97 17.02
CA VAL A 112 -0.16 23.14 17.78
C VAL A 112 -0.59 21.67 17.77
N ILE A 113 -1.88 21.38 17.95
CA ILE A 113 -2.37 19.99 18.00
C ILE A 113 -2.08 19.24 16.68
N PRO A 114 -2.45 19.75 15.49
CA PRO A 114 -2.11 19.07 14.25
C PRO A 114 -0.61 18.89 14.03
N ILE A 115 0.22 19.87 14.41
CA ILE A 115 1.68 19.74 14.32
C ILE A 115 2.17 18.56 15.16
N ILE A 116 1.72 18.44 16.41
CA ILE A 116 2.11 17.33 17.29
C ILE A 116 1.68 15.98 16.69
N LEU A 117 0.46 15.90 16.17
CA LEU A 117 -0.06 14.68 15.53
C LEU A 117 0.77 14.26 14.32
N VAL A 118 1.09 15.21 13.43
CA VAL A 118 1.92 14.96 12.24
C VAL A 118 3.33 14.55 12.63
N VAL A 119 3.95 15.23 13.61
CA VAL A 119 5.30 14.88 14.08
C VAL A 119 5.33 13.48 14.70
N GLY A 120 4.35 13.12 15.52
CA GLY A 120 4.24 11.77 16.09
C GLY A 120 4.09 10.70 15.01
N PHE A 121 3.22 10.93 14.02
CA PHE A 121 3.05 10.01 12.90
C PHE A 121 4.30 9.90 12.02
N PHE A 122 4.99 11.01 11.77
CA PHE A 122 6.23 11.05 11.00
C PHE A 122 7.32 10.17 11.59
N PHE A 123 7.58 10.24 12.90
CA PHE A 123 8.61 9.41 13.52
C PHE A 123 8.27 7.91 13.47
N HIS A 124 7.00 7.55 13.63
CA HIS A 124 6.57 6.17 13.50
C HIS A 124 6.73 5.66 12.06
N ASN A 125 6.38 6.48 11.06
CA ASN A 125 6.59 6.16 9.66
C ASN A 125 8.07 6.02 9.30
N MET A 126 8.92 6.94 9.78
CA MET A 126 10.36 6.91 9.51
C MET A 126 11.03 5.67 10.11
N ALA A 127 10.66 5.26 11.33
CA ALA A 127 11.19 4.06 11.95
C ALA A 127 10.87 2.80 11.13
N LEU A 128 9.62 2.70 10.64
CA LEU A 128 9.22 1.58 9.79
C LEU A 128 9.92 1.62 8.43
N PHE A 129 10.06 2.80 7.84
CA PHE A 129 10.76 2.97 6.56
C PHE A 129 12.23 2.51 6.65
N ASP A 130 12.93 2.85 7.74
CA ASP A 130 14.31 2.44 7.94
C ASP A 130 14.45 0.92 8.07
N GLU A 131 13.54 0.28 8.82
CA GLU A 131 13.51 -1.17 9.00
C GLU A 131 13.24 -1.94 7.69
N THR A 132 12.33 -1.46 6.85
CA THR A 132 11.91 -2.23 5.65
C THR A 132 12.66 -1.87 4.37
N THR A 133 13.18 -0.64 4.25
CA THR A 133 13.76 -0.14 2.99
C THR A 133 15.27 0.04 3.05
N ASN A 134 15.84 0.34 4.22
CA ASN A 134 17.28 0.57 4.37
C ASN A 134 18.06 -0.68 4.81
N ASP A 135 17.42 -1.85 4.80
CA ASP A 135 18.12 -3.10 5.01
C ASP A 135 19.13 -3.33 3.87
N LYS A 136 20.39 -3.55 4.24
CA LYS A 136 21.51 -3.85 3.33
C LYS A 136 22.10 -5.22 3.61
N THR A 137 21.46 -6.01 4.45
CA THR A 137 21.90 -7.37 4.73
C THR A 137 21.76 -8.20 3.45
N PRO A 138 22.85 -8.87 3.00
CA PRO A 138 22.75 -9.77 1.86
C PRO A 138 21.72 -10.87 2.16
N GLY A 139 20.78 -11.07 1.25
CA GLY A 139 19.80 -12.15 1.36
C GLY A 139 20.47 -13.53 1.24
N GLU A 140 19.89 -14.54 1.89
CA GLU A 140 20.27 -15.94 1.68
C GLU A 140 19.98 -16.36 0.23
N GLU A 141 18.85 -15.91 -0.30
CA GLU A 141 18.40 -16.21 -1.65
C GLU A 141 18.28 -14.93 -2.48
N LYS A 142 18.94 -14.91 -3.64
CA LYS A 142 19.03 -13.73 -4.50
C LYS A 142 18.31 -13.98 -5.81
N ILE A 143 17.32 -13.14 -6.08
CA ILE A 143 16.47 -13.24 -7.26
C ILE A 143 16.44 -11.87 -7.92
N GLU A 144 16.67 -11.84 -9.22
CA GLU A 144 16.51 -10.63 -10.01
C GLU A 144 15.21 -10.73 -10.81
N VAL A 145 14.30 -9.79 -10.58
CA VAL A 145 13.06 -9.64 -11.33
C VAL A 145 13.25 -8.51 -12.32
N VAL A 146 12.97 -8.81 -13.59
CA VAL A 146 13.15 -7.86 -14.67
C VAL A 146 11.82 -7.58 -15.36
N GLY A 147 11.41 -6.30 -15.36
CA GLY A 147 10.27 -5.82 -16.12
C GLY A 147 10.65 -5.54 -17.57
N LYS A 148 9.83 -6.00 -18.51
CA LYS A 148 9.94 -5.70 -19.94
C LYS A 148 8.56 -5.50 -20.54
N GLN A 149 8.45 -4.85 -21.69
CA GLN A 149 7.20 -4.69 -22.43
C GLN A 149 6.78 -6.02 -23.09
N TRP A 150 5.66 -6.66 -22.71
CA TRP A 150 4.86 -6.45 -21.49
C TRP A 150 4.75 -7.76 -20.71
N ALA A 151 5.87 -8.17 -20.10
CA ALA A 151 6.04 -9.42 -19.38
C ALA A 151 7.11 -9.30 -18.28
N TRP A 152 7.29 -10.37 -17.51
CA TRP A 152 8.23 -10.44 -16.40
C TRP A 152 9.24 -11.57 -16.60
N ASP A 153 10.52 -11.27 -16.47
CA ASP A 153 11.57 -12.29 -16.39
C ASP A 153 12.04 -12.46 -14.95
N PHE A 154 12.36 -13.70 -14.59
CA PHE A 154 12.84 -14.05 -13.25
C PHE A 154 14.18 -14.76 -13.37
N ASN A 155 15.25 -14.10 -12.92
CA ASN A 155 16.59 -14.65 -12.84
C ASN A 155 16.83 -15.15 -11.41
N TYR A 156 16.94 -16.46 -11.22
CA TYR A 156 17.27 -17.07 -9.93
C TYR A 156 18.78 -17.10 -9.77
N THR A 157 19.36 -15.95 -9.42
CA THR A 157 20.81 -15.70 -9.49
C THR A 157 21.61 -16.65 -8.60
N SER A 158 21.08 -17.07 -7.44
CA SER A 158 21.73 -18.05 -6.57
C SER A 158 21.84 -19.45 -7.19
N GLN A 159 20.92 -19.84 -8.08
CA GLN A 159 20.92 -21.15 -8.75
C GLN A 159 21.44 -21.10 -10.19
N ASP A 160 21.79 -19.91 -10.70
CA ASP A 160 22.26 -19.69 -12.07
C ASP A 160 21.29 -20.25 -13.13
N VAL A 161 20.01 -19.93 -12.96
CA VAL A 161 18.93 -20.28 -13.90
C VAL A 161 17.97 -19.12 -14.07
N HIS A 162 17.21 -19.12 -15.15
CA HIS A 162 16.23 -18.07 -15.43
C HIS A 162 14.90 -18.64 -15.93
N TYR A 163 13.87 -17.79 -15.85
CA TYR A 163 12.60 -17.98 -16.51
C TYR A 163 12.29 -16.74 -17.34
N ALA A 164 12.12 -16.93 -18.65
CA ALA A 164 11.73 -15.88 -19.58
C ALA A 164 10.20 -15.85 -19.69
N GLY A 165 9.56 -14.83 -19.13
CA GLY A 165 8.11 -14.69 -19.22
C GLY A 165 7.66 -14.17 -20.58
N VAL A 166 6.45 -14.57 -20.94
CA VAL A 166 5.70 -14.03 -22.09
C VAL A 166 4.55 -13.17 -21.59
N GLN A 167 4.07 -12.26 -22.43
CA GLN A 167 2.92 -11.41 -22.11
C GLN A 167 1.70 -12.30 -21.88
N ALA A 168 0.96 -12.04 -20.81
CA ALA A 168 -0.35 -12.65 -20.61
C ALA A 168 -1.32 -11.97 -21.57
N ASN A 169 -1.90 -12.70 -22.52
CA ASN A 169 -2.87 -12.11 -23.44
C ASN A 169 -4.25 -12.25 -22.81
N LEU A 170 -4.82 -11.14 -22.32
CA LEU A 170 -6.13 -11.19 -21.67
C LEU A 170 -7.22 -10.82 -22.68
N ASP A 171 -8.08 -11.77 -23.03
CA ASP A 171 -9.22 -11.58 -23.94
C ASP A 171 -10.49 -11.04 -23.24
N GLY A 172 -10.40 -10.84 -21.92
CA GLY A 172 -11.48 -10.35 -21.05
C GLY A 172 -12.39 -11.45 -20.50
N THR A 173 -12.14 -12.72 -20.85
CA THR A 173 -12.84 -13.90 -20.32
C THR A 173 -11.97 -14.73 -19.39
N GLU A 174 -10.63 -14.64 -19.48
CA GLU A 174 -9.74 -15.39 -18.58
C GLU A 174 -9.72 -14.82 -17.16
N LYS A 175 -9.39 -15.70 -16.20
CA LYS A 175 -9.11 -15.25 -14.84
C LYS A 175 -7.70 -14.64 -14.80
N PRO A 176 -7.52 -13.50 -14.11
CA PRO A 176 -6.19 -12.95 -13.87
C PRO A 176 -5.27 -14.00 -13.24
N GLY A 177 -4.15 -14.29 -13.90
CA GLY A 177 -3.09 -15.17 -13.40
C GLY A 177 -2.99 -16.53 -14.09
N GLU A 178 -3.98 -16.99 -14.86
CA GLU A 178 -3.92 -18.34 -15.46
C GLU A 178 -2.76 -18.50 -16.48
N GLU A 179 -2.51 -17.49 -17.31
CA GLU A 179 -1.40 -17.48 -18.28
C GLU A 179 -0.21 -16.59 -17.86
N ALA A 180 -0.20 -16.13 -16.61
CA ALA A 180 0.79 -15.16 -16.17
C ALA A 180 2.14 -15.81 -15.78
N PRO A 181 3.28 -15.17 -16.07
CA PRO A 181 4.58 -15.56 -15.53
C PRO A 181 4.52 -15.83 -14.02
N THR A 182 5.16 -16.89 -13.54
CA THR A 182 5.12 -17.26 -12.12
C THR A 182 6.51 -17.20 -11.48
N LEU A 183 6.66 -16.33 -10.49
CA LEU A 183 7.83 -16.21 -9.62
C LEU A 183 7.72 -17.20 -8.47
N TYR A 184 8.75 -18.01 -8.25
CA TYR A 184 8.83 -18.92 -7.10
C TYR A 184 9.71 -18.31 -6.01
N LEU A 185 9.26 -18.35 -4.76
CA LEU A 185 10.01 -17.87 -3.60
C LEU A 185 10.06 -18.96 -2.52
N PRO A 186 11.21 -19.24 -1.91
CA PRO A 186 11.27 -20.15 -0.76
C PRO A 186 10.70 -19.47 0.49
N ALA A 187 9.84 -20.19 1.21
CA ALA A 187 9.25 -19.75 2.47
C ALA A 187 10.30 -19.70 3.59
N ASN A 188 10.16 -18.72 4.49
CA ASN A 188 11.00 -18.49 5.66
C ASN A 188 12.50 -18.29 5.35
N THR A 189 12.82 -17.77 4.16
CA THR A 189 14.18 -17.46 3.72
C THR A 189 14.36 -15.95 3.59
N ASP A 190 15.55 -15.45 3.94
CA ASP A 190 15.96 -14.06 3.71
C ASP A 190 16.12 -13.81 2.19
N LEU A 191 15.19 -13.07 1.58
CA LEU A 191 15.18 -12.80 0.14
C LEU A 191 15.77 -11.43 -0.15
N GLU A 192 16.71 -11.37 -1.09
CA GLU A 192 17.17 -10.15 -1.75
C GLU A 192 16.63 -10.16 -3.18
N ILE A 193 15.56 -9.40 -3.41
CA ILE A 193 14.91 -9.28 -4.72
C ILE A 193 15.42 -8.02 -5.39
N GLN A 194 16.29 -8.19 -6.39
CA GLN A 194 16.79 -7.11 -7.23
C GLN A 194 15.80 -6.84 -8.35
N LEU A 195 15.48 -5.58 -8.58
CA LEU A 195 14.44 -5.14 -9.50
C LEU A 195 15.07 -4.26 -10.56
N ARG A 196 14.93 -4.68 -11.82
CA ARG A 196 15.39 -3.95 -12.99
C ARG A 196 14.31 -3.77 -14.05
N SER A 197 14.49 -2.78 -14.90
CA SER A 197 13.72 -2.66 -16.13
C SER A 197 14.63 -2.70 -17.34
N ARG A 198 14.20 -3.42 -18.38
CA ARG A 198 14.87 -3.47 -19.69
C ARG A 198 14.52 -2.29 -20.58
N ASP A 199 13.43 -1.59 -20.34
CA ASP A 199 12.88 -0.63 -21.31
C ASP A 199 12.31 0.64 -20.68
N VAL A 200 11.10 0.59 -20.13
CA VAL A 200 10.36 1.73 -19.57
C VAL A 200 10.21 1.57 -18.05
N ILE A 201 9.69 2.59 -17.37
CA ILE A 201 9.43 2.44 -15.94
C ILE A 201 8.30 1.42 -15.74
N HIS A 202 8.53 0.46 -14.85
CA HIS A 202 7.52 -0.47 -14.35
C HIS A 202 7.44 -0.34 -12.83
N SER A 203 6.52 -1.06 -12.19
CA SER A 203 6.55 -1.20 -10.72
C SER A 203 6.19 -2.62 -10.34
N PHE A 204 7.12 -3.31 -9.67
CA PHE A 204 6.88 -4.61 -9.10
C PHE A 204 5.99 -4.46 -7.86
N TRP A 205 4.78 -5.04 -7.90
CA TRP A 205 3.86 -4.98 -6.77
C TRP A 205 3.17 -6.31 -6.53
N VAL A 206 3.32 -6.82 -5.31
CA VAL A 206 2.54 -7.93 -4.78
C VAL A 206 1.60 -7.36 -3.72
N PRO A 207 0.30 -7.11 -4.01
CA PRO A 207 -0.62 -6.48 -3.07
C PRO A 207 -0.72 -7.19 -1.72
N ALA A 208 -0.61 -8.52 -1.69
CA ALA A 208 -0.61 -9.27 -0.45
C ALA A 208 0.63 -8.99 0.41
N PHE A 209 1.76 -8.59 -0.18
CA PHE A 209 2.97 -8.24 0.58
C PHE A 209 2.94 -6.79 1.09
N LEU A 210 1.93 -6.00 0.68
CA LEU A 210 1.78 -4.57 1.02
C LEU A 210 2.97 -3.70 0.62
N GLU A 211 3.83 -4.20 -0.27
CA GLU A 211 5.06 -3.52 -0.68
C GLU A 211 5.18 -3.52 -2.20
N LYS A 212 5.54 -2.34 -2.74
CA LYS A 212 5.81 -2.13 -4.15
C LYS A 212 7.15 -1.41 -4.31
N ARG A 213 7.78 -1.60 -5.46
CA ARG A 213 8.96 -0.82 -5.82
C ARG A 213 9.02 -0.58 -7.31
N ASP A 214 9.24 0.68 -7.66
CA ASP A 214 9.31 1.12 -9.05
C ASP A 214 10.66 0.70 -9.64
N MET A 215 10.62 0.24 -10.88
CA MET A 215 11.75 -0.30 -11.64
C MET A 215 12.10 0.72 -12.70
N ILE A 216 13.18 1.47 -12.46
CA ILE A 216 13.60 2.57 -13.34
C ILE A 216 14.74 2.06 -14.22
N PRO A 217 14.63 2.14 -15.56
CA PRO A 217 15.70 1.74 -16.47
C PRO A 217 17.06 2.33 -16.06
N GLY A 218 18.09 1.49 -16.05
CA GLY A 218 19.45 1.90 -15.68
C GLY A 218 19.71 2.05 -14.17
N ARG A 219 18.73 1.72 -13.32
CA ARG A 219 18.90 1.59 -11.87
C ARG A 219 18.47 0.19 -11.42
N VAL A 220 19.14 -0.30 -10.40
CA VAL A 220 18.70 -1.49 -9.65
C VAL A 220 18.05 -1.01 -8.36
N ALA A 221 16.79 -1.37 -8.14
CA ALA A 221 16.14 -1.22 -6.85
C ALA A 221 16.14 -2.57 -6.14
N THR A 222 16.23 -2.58 -4.81
CA THR A 222 16.24 -3.84 -4.04
C THR A 222 15.08 -3.87 -3.05
N LEU A 223 14.45 -5.04 -2.93
CA LEU A 223 13.52 -5.40 -1.87
C LEU A 223 14.16 -6.49 -1.01
N HIS A 224 14.22 -6.26 0.31
CA HIS A 224 14.65 -7.25 1.28
C HIS A 224 13.42 -7.67 2.08
N LEU A 225 13.08 -8.96 2.10
CA LEU A 225 11.95 -9.47 2.87
C LEU A 225 12.07 -10.97 3.15
N LYS A 226 11.29 -11.48 4.10
CA LYS A 226 11.00 -12.91 4.23
C LYS A 226 9.58 -13.18 3.78
N ALA A 227 9.36 -14.14 2.89
CA ALA A 227 8.02 -14.66 2.61
C ALA A 227 7.69 -15.72 3.68
N LEU A 228 6.72 -15.46 4.55
CA LEU A 228 6.48 -16.31 5.74
C LEU A 228 5.40 -17.37 5.52
N LYS A 229 4.40 -17.04 4.70
CA LYS A 229 3.23 -17.89 4.48
C LYS A 229 3.27 -18.49 3.08
N GLU A 230 3.36 -19.81 3.02
CA GLU A 230 3.22 -20.57 1.78
C GLU A 230 1.85 -20.34 1.13
N GLY A 231 1.83 -20.34 -0.19
CA GLY A 231 0.64 -20.11 -0.99
C GLY A 231 0.91 -19.38 -2.29
N GLU A 232 -0.17 -19.11 -3.00
CA GLU A 232 -0.14 -18.38 -4.27
C GLU A 232 -0.66 -16.96 -4.07
N TYR A 233 0.10 -16.00 -4.59
CA TYR A 233 -0.21 -14.58 -4.54
C TYR A 233 -0.21 -14.02 -5.96
N LEU A 234 -1.08 -13.04 -6.22
CA LEU A 234 -1.09 -12.32 -7.49
C LEU A 234 -0.19 -11.10 -7.39
N GLY A 235 0.68 -10.91 -8.37
CA GLY A 235 1.46 -9.73 -8.62
C GLY A 235 0.96 -8.94 -9.84
N LYS A 236 1.27 -7.66 -9.88
CA LYS A 236 0.90 -6.78 -11.00
C LYS A 236 1.91 -5.65 -11.19
N CYS A 237 1.96 -5.12 -12.41
CA CYS A 237 2.59 -3.83 -12.65
C CYS A 237 1.75 -2.69 -12.05
N ALA A 238 2.39 -1.76 -11.34
CA ALA A 238 1.73 -0.63 -10.69
C ALA A 238 2.19 0.75 -11.21
N GLU A 239 2.92 0.80 -12.32
CA GLU A 239 3.34 2.02 -13.01
C GLU A 239 3.04 1.87 -14.51
N LEU A 240 2.36 2.87 -15.10
CA LEU A 240 1.85 2.77 -16.47
C LEU A 240 3.00 2.58 -17.48
N CYS A 241 3.03 1.42 -18.13
CA CYS A 241 4.16 1.00 -18.98
C CYS A 241 3.85 0.84 -20.48
N GLY A 242 2.65 1.24 -20.91
CA GLY A 242 2.24 1.25 -22.32
C GLY A 242 0.92 0.55 -22.58
N GLU A 243 0.73 0.12 -23.83
CA GLU A 243 -0.52 -0.42 -24.37
C GLU A 243 -1.07 -1.60 -23.54
N PHE A 244 -0.21 -2.56 -23.21
CA PHE A 244 -0.60 -3.78 -22.48
C PHE A 244 -0.26 -3.71 -20.99
N HIS A 245 -0.29 -2.52 -20.39
CA HIS A 245 0.02 -2.34 -18.96
C HIS A 245 -0.87 -3.19 -18.04
N SER A 246 -2.16 -3.31 -18.33
CA SER A 246 -3.10 -4.12 -17.53
C SER A 246 -2.84 -5.62 -17.61
N GLU A 247 -2.16 -6.08 -18.66
CA GLU A 247 -1.79 -7.47 -18.91
C GLU A 247 -0.45 -7.84 -18.27
N MET A 248 0.24 -6.86 -17.69
CA MET A 248 1.53 -7.05 -17.03
C MET A 248 1.35 -7.61 -15.60
N ILE A 249 0.65 -8.73 -15.50
CA ILE A 249 0.40 -9.51 -14.29
C ILE A 249 1.41 -10.65 -14.16
N PHE A 250 1.62 -11.13 -12.94
CA PHE A 250 2.44 -12.29 -12.64
C PHE A 250 1.89 -12.99 -11.39
N ASN A 251 2.25 -14.25 -11.19
CA ASN A 251 1.98 -14.96 -9.93
C ASN A 251 3.24 -15.02 -9.08
N VAL A 252 3.05 -15.17 -7.78
CA VAL A 252 4.11 -15.48 -6.83
C VAL A 252 3.69 -16.74 -6.07
N LYS A 253 4.48 -17.80 -6.20
CA LYS A 253 4.33 -19.02 -5.41
C LYS A 253 5.36 -19.04 -4.29
N VAL A 254 4.89 -18.89 -3.06
CA VAL A 254 5.71 -19.09 -1.88
C VAL A 254 5.61 -20.56 -1.51
N VAL A 255 6.72 -21.28 -1.60
CA VAL A 255 6.78 -22.74 -1.49
C VAL A 255 7.84 -23.17 -0.50
N SER A 256 7.83 -24.45 -0.11
CA SER A 256 8.90 -25.02 0.69
C SER A 256 10.27 -24.92 -0.04
N LYS A 257 11.36 -24.90 0.72
CA LYS A 257 12.72 -24.84 0.14
C LYS A 257 13.00 -26.00 -0.82
N ASP A 258 12.49 -27.20 -0.53
CA ASP A 258 12.65 -28.37 -1.38
C ASP A 258 11.91 -28.23 -2.71
N GLU A 259 10.68 -27.69 -2.69
CA GLU A 259 9.91 -27.43 -3.91
C GLU A 259 10.55 -26.31 -4.75
N TYR A 260 11.07 -25.26 -4.10
CA TYR A 260 11.83 -24.21 -4.76
C TYR A 260 13.06 -24.76 -5.49
N LEU A 261 13.85 -25.60 -4.82
CA LEU A 261 15.01 -26.25 -5.44
C LEU A 261 14.61 -27.21 -6.57
N ALA A 262 13.51 -27.95 -6.41
CA ALA A 262 12.99 -28.81 -7.48
C ALA A 262 12.58 -27.99 -8.71
N TYR A 263 11.94 -26.83 -8.52
CA TYR A 263 11.56 -25.93 -9.61
C TYR A 263 12.78 -25.34 -10.34
N THR A 264 13.78 -24.84 -9.61
CA THR A 264 15.01 -24.29 -10.22
C THR A 264 15.82 -25.37 -10.94
N ASN A 265 15.86 -26.61 -10.42
CA ASN A 265 16.46 -27.74 -11.12
C ASN A 265 15.71 -28.09 -12.42
N LYS A 266 14.37 -28.03 -12.42
CA LYS A 266 13.57 -28.21 -13.62
C LYS A 266 13.88 -27.17 -14.70
N LEU A 267 14.07 -25.90 -14.32
CA LEU A 267 14.50 -24.86 -15.27
C LEU A 267 15.87 -25.20 -15.89
N ARG A 268 16.79 -25.70 -15.08
CA ARG A 268 18.10 -26.17 -15.55
C ARG A 268 17.98 -27.32 -16.55
N GLU A 269 17.15 -28.32 -16.25
CA GLU A 269 16.90 -29.46 -17.14
C GLU A 269 16.26 -29.04 -18.48
N GLN A 270 15.48 -27.96 -18.47
CA GLN A 270 14.90 -27.34 -19.67
C GLN A 270 15.92 -26.52 -20.48
N GLY A 271 17.15 -26.36 -19.99
CA GLY A 271 18.21 -25.59 -20.66
C GLY A 271 18.19 -24.10 -20.33
N ASN A 272 17.35 -23.64 -19.39
CA ASN A 272 17.28 -22.24 -18.98
C ASN A 272 18.37 -21.90 -17.94
N THR A 273 19.62 -22.14 -18.29
CA THR A 273 20.80 -21.86 -17.44
C THR A 273 21.31 -20.45 -17.63
N GLY A 274 21.98 -19.90 -16.61
CA GLY A 274 22.49 -18.54 -16.63
C GLY A 274 21.43 -17.51 -16.25
N VAL A 275 21.82 -16.24 -16.31
CA VAL A 275 20.93 -15.08 -16.13
C VAL A 275 20.67 -14.40 -17.48
N LEU A 276 19.46 -13.90 -17.68
CA LEU A 276 19.16 -13.04 -18.83
C LEU A 276 19.78 -11.66 -18.59
N GLY A 277 20.92 -11.39 -19.23
CA GLY A 277 21.74 -10.22 -18.96
C GLY A 277 21.27 -8.94 -19.65
N GLU A 278 22.12 -7.91 -19.65
CA GLU A 278 21.84 -6.58 -20.19
C GLU A 278 21.77 -6.55 -21.73
N GLU A 279 22.19 -7.60 -22.41
CA GLU A 279 22.11 -7.73 -23.87
C GLU A 279 20.67 -7.65 -24.41
N PHE A 280 19.68 -7.88 -23.55
CA PHE A 280 18.26 -7.75 -23.87
C PHE A 280 17.68 -6.36 -23.50
N ASP A 281 18.49 -5.47 -22.92
CA ASP A 281 18.04 -4.15 -22.50
C ASP A 281 17.84 -3.24 -23.73
N ARG A 282 16.68 -2.61 -23.81
CA ARG A 282 16.30 -1.62 -24.82
C ARG A 282 16.49 -0.20 -24.28
N THR A 283 17.67 0.07 -23.72
CA THR A 283 18.02 1.34 -23.05
C THR A 283 19.03 2.19 -23.84
N ASN A 284 19.45 1.73 -25.02
CA ASN A 284 20.41 2.44 -25.90
C ASN A 284 19.95 3.82 -26.41
N TRP A 285 18.69 4.20 -26.17
CA TRP A 285 18.12 5.49 -26.57
C TRP A 285 18.42 6.63 -25.58
N TYR A 286 19.01 6.36 -24.41
CA TYR A 286 19.47 7.38 -23.48
C TYR A 286 20.83 7.05 -22.89
N SER A 287 21.59 8.09 -22.53
CA SER A 287 22.80 7.92 -21.72
C SER A 287 22.39 7.71 -20.28
N ASN A 288 22.64 6.53 -19.71
CA ASN A 288 22.32 6.25 -18.32
C ASN A 288 23.23 7.06 -17.38
N PRO A 289 22.73 8.07 -16.64
CA PRO A 289 23.57 8.87 -15.75
C PRO A 289 24.00 8.10 -14.49
N TYR A 290 23.45 6.89 -14.27
CA TYR A 290 23.77 6.01 -13.14
C TYR A 290 24.72 4.88 -13.51
N GLN A 291 25.10 4.76 -14.79
CA GLN A 291 26.06 3.77 -15.23
C GLN A 291 27.43 4.12 -14.62
N LYS A 292 27.86 3.32 -13.63
CA LYS A 292 29.20 3.45 -13.06
C LYS A 292 30.18 2.86 -14.05
N GLU A 293 31.12 3.66 -14.55
CA GLU A 293 32.25 3.15 -15.34
C GLU A 293 32.97 2.05 -14.53
N GLY A 294 32.95 0.81 -15.03
CA GLY A 294 33.71 -0.31 -14.45
C GLY A 294 33.01 -1.12 -13.36
N ALA A 295 31.68 -1.07 -13.23
CA ALA A 295 30.94 -2.00 -12.35
C ALA A 295 30.82 -3.43 -12.92
N ASP A 296 31.14 -3.62 -14.20
CA ASP A 296 31.23 -4.93 -14.85
C ASP A 296 32.68 -5.41 -14.90
N LYS A 297 33.30 -5.65 -13.74
CA LYS A 297 34.53 -6.46 -13.62
C LYS A 297 34.59 -7.19 -12.28
#